data_AF-A0AAD7SXE0-F1
#
_entry.id   AF-A0AAD7SXE0-F1
#
_cell.length_a   1.000
_cell.length_b   1.000
_cell.length_c   1.000
_cell.angle_alpha   90.00
_cell.angle_beta   90.00
_cell.angle_gamma   90.00
#
_symmetry.space_group_name_H-M   'P 1'
#
loop_
_entity.id
_entity.type
_entity.pdbx_description
1 polymer ?
#
loop_
_entity_poly.entity_id
_entity_poly.type
_entity_poly.pdbx_seq_one_letter_code
_entity_poly.pdbx_strand_id
1 'polypeptide(L)'
;MSHLQIVFDRLKDGAIPLPSKRDTPPHNRIANGLCERFHRSMKVALRASLKDDSWCDRLPWVLLGIRTTPKEDLQSSSVELVYRQPLRVPGDFIPNASVPWSASSSAPPT
;
A
#
# COMPACT_ATOMS: atom_id res chain seq x y z
N MET A 1 -53.42 19.56 9.25
CA MET A 1 -52.61 19.05 8.13
C MET A 1 -51.28 18.60 8.71
N SER A 2 -51.20 17.30 8.95
CA SER A 2 -50.36 16.66 9.94
C SER A 2 -48.92 16.50 9.47
N HIS A 3 -48.00 16.63 10.42
CA HIS A 3 -46.55 16.41 10.34
C HIS A 3 -46.09 15.24 9.46
N LEU A 4 -46.95 14.23 9.28
CA LEU A 4 -46.72 13.06 8.42
C LEU A 4 -46.74 13.38 6.92
N GLN A 5 -47.47 14.41 6.47
CA GLN A 5 -47.49 14.83 5.06
C GLN A 5 -46.13 15.41 4.63
N ILE A 6 -45.45 16.16 5.51
CA ILE A 6 -44.13 16.78 5.27
C ILE A 6 -43.03 15.72 5.12
N VAL A 7 -43.10 14.65 5.91
CA VAL A 7 -42.12 13.56 5.86
C VAL A 7 -42.29 12.73 4.59
N PHE A 8 -43.54 12.52 4.16
CA PHE A 8 -43.83 11.76 2.93
C PHE A 8 -43.49 12.55 1.66
N ASP A 9 -43.65 13.89 1.69
CA ASP A 9 -43.24 14.79 0.61
C ASP A 9 -41.70 14.77 0.44
N ARG A 10 -40.95 14.83 1.54
CA ARG A 10 -39.48 14.67 1.54
C ARG A 10 -38.98 13.30 1.07
N LEU A 11 -39.83 12.27 1.11
CA LEU A 11 -39.50 10.93 0.62
C LEU A 11 -39.74 10.80 -0.89
N LYS A 12 -40.69 11.56 -1.45
CA LYS A 12 -40.96 11.63 -2.90
C LYS A 12 -39.94 12.48 -3.65
N ASP A 13 -39.30 13.44 -2.98
CA ASP A 13 -38.28 14.31 -3.57
C ASP A 13 -36.95 13.62 -3.89
N GLY A 14 -36.82 12.31 -3.63
CA GLY A 14 -36.11 11.37 -4.52
C GLY A 14 -34.67 11.71 -4.95
N ALA A 15 -33.98 12.60 -4.25
CA ALA A 15 -32.61 12.99 -4.52
C ALA A 15 -31.78 12.74 -3.27
N ILE A 16 -31.72 11.47 -2.85
CA ILE A 16 -30.51 11.00 -2.17
C ILE A 16 -29.45 11.07 -3.27
N PRO A 17 -28.50 12.02 -3.23
CA PRO A 17 -27.48 12.07 -4.26
C PRO A 17 -26.72 10.75 -4.12
N LEU A 18 -26.84 9.88 -5.12
CA LEU A 18 -25.89 8.80 -5.30
C LEU A 18 -24.50 9.44 -5.21
N PRO A 19 -23.52 8.80 -4.55
CA PRO A 19 -22.20 9.40 -4.40
C PRO A 19 -21.73 9.83 -5.78
N SER A 20 -21.73 11.16 -5.97
CA SER A 20 -21.24 11.82 -7.16
C SER A 20 -19.90 11.18 -7.49
N LYS A 21 -19.72 10.84 -8.76
CA LYS A 21 -18.46 10.33 -9.30
C LYS A 21 -17.35 11.16 -8.67
N ARG A 22 -16.44 10.51 -7.92
CA ARG A 22 -15.37 11.20 -7.18
C ARG A 22 -14.34 11.72 -8.19
N ASP A 23 -14.72 12.75 -8.92
CA ASP A 23 -13.90 13.38 -9.93
C ASP A 23 -13.12 14.50 -9.25
N THR A 24 -11.82 14.31 -9.13
CA THR A 24 -10.92 15.37 -8.65
C THR A 24 -10.88 16.49 -9.69
N PRO A 25 -11.06 17.78 -9.32
CA PRO A 25 -10.96 18.86 -10.27
C PRO A 25 -9.57 18.91 -10.93
N PRO A 26 -9.50 19.26 -12.24
CA PRO A 26 -8.25 19.30 -12.98
C PRO A 26 -7.23 20.21 -12.28
N HIS A 27 -5.97 19.75 -12.20
CA HIS A 27 -4.84 20.45 -11.59
C HIS A 27 -4.94 20.72 -10.07
N ASN A 28 -5.79 20.01 -9.32
CA ASN A 28 -5.79 20.10 -7.87
C ASN A 28 -4.63 19.30 -7.23
N ARG A 29 -3.55 20.00 -6.91
CA ARG A 29 -2.32 19.45 -6.30
C ARG A 29 -2.55 18.80 -4.93
N ILE A 30 -3.52 19.30 -4.16
CA ILE A 30 -3.78 18.80 -2.80
C ILE A 30 -4.56 17.48 -2.87
N ALA A 31 -5.60 17.43 -3.69
CA ALA A 31 -6.44 16.24 -3.81
C ALA A 31 -5.71 15.05 -4.49
N ASN A 32 -4.79 15.31 -5.42
CA ASN A 32 -4.01 14.25 -6.08
C ASN A 32 -2.65 13.97 -5.42
N GLY A 33 -2.32 14.66 -4.33
CA GLY A 33 -0.97 14.66 -3.77
C GLY A 33 -0.48 13.28 -3.30
N LEU A 34 -1.37 12.40 -2.85
CA LEU A 34 -1.00 11.01 -2.46
C LEU A 34 -0.62 10.16 -3.68
N CYS A 35 -1.40 10.26 -4.76
CA CYS A 35 -1.15 9.56 -6.02
C CYS A 35 0.16 10.05 -6.65
N GLU A 36 0.39 11.36 -6.67
CA GLU A 36 1.64 11.94 -7.18
C GLU A 36 2.87 11.48 -6.38
N ARG A 37 2.80 11.46 -5.05
CA ARG A 37 3.89 10.94 -4.19
C ARG A 37 4.15 9.47 -4.46
N PHE A 38 3.09 8.66 -4.52
CA PHE A 38 3.19 7.24 -4.83
C PHE A 38 3.86 7.01 -6.20
N HIS A 39 3.42 7.74 -7.24
CA HIS A 39 4.01 7.67 -8.57
C HIS A 39 5.49 8.07 -8.59
N ARG A 40 5.91 9.07 -7.79
CA ARG A 40 7.33 9.43 -7.68
C ARG A 40 8.15 8.30 -7.06
N SER A 41 7.70 7.75 -5.94
CA SER A 41 8.39 6.63 -5.27
C SER A 41 8.49 5.41 -6.18
N MET A 42 7.40 5.06 -6.87
CA MET A 42 7.38 3.95 -7.83
C MET A 42 8.39 4.15 -8.97
N LYS A 43 8.47 5.35 -9.54
CA LYS A 43 9.45 5.66 -10.60
C LYS A 43 10.89 5.57 -10.11
N VAL A 44 11.18 6.02 -8.89
CA VAL A 44 12.52 5.92 -8.29
C VAL A 44 12.91 4.46 -8.07
N ALA A 45 12.01 3.66 -7.49
CA ALA A 45 12.25 2.24 -7.26
C ALA A 45 12.46 1.46 -8.58
N LEU A 46 11.68 1.77 -9.62
CA LEU A 46 11.89 1.24 -10.96
C LEU A 46 13.28 1.59 -11.49
N ARG A 47 13.66 2.88 -11.48
CA ARG A 47 14.98 3.34 -11.95
C ARG A 47 16.14 2.67 -11.22
N ALA A 48 16.02 2.45 -9.92
CA ALA A 48 17.04 1.76 -9.13
C ALA A 48 17.15 0.27 -9.44
N SER A 49 16.06 -0.32 -9.97
CA SER A 49 15.92 -1.76 -10.15
C SER A 49 16.08 -2.23 -11.61
N LEU A 50 16.07 -1.31 -12.57
CA LEU A 50 16.20 -1.56 -14.00
C LEU A 50 17.68 -1.69 -14.39
N LYS A 51 18.03 -2.77 -15.11
CA LYS A 51 19.33 -2.92 -15.79
C LYS A 51 19.22 -2.68 -17.31
N ASP A 52 18.01 -2.78 -17.83
CA ASP A 52 17.61 -2.70 -19.23
C ASP A 52 16.20 -2.07 -19.27
N ASP A 53 15.61 -1.88 -20.45
CA ASP A 53 14.33 -1.15 -20.61
C ASP A 53 13.08 -2.02 -20.34
N SER A 54 13.22 -3.23 -19.78
CA SER A 54 12.10 -4.16 -19.50
C SER A 54 11.30 -3.79 -18.24
N TRP A 55 10.84 -2.55 -18.14
CA TRP A 55 10.12 -2.06 -16.95
C TRP A 55 8.80 -2.78 -16.67
N CYS A 56 8.13 -3.29 -17.70
CA CYS A 56 6.90 -4.08 -17.56
C CYS A 56 7.12 -5.34 -16.71
N ASP A 57 8.23 -6.04 -16.93
CA ASP A 57 8.54 -7.28 -16.21
C ASP A 57 8.98 -7.00 -14.76
N ARG A 58 9.55 -5.83 -14.52
CA ARG A 58 10.02 -5.42 -13.20
C ARG A 58 8.95 -4.76 -12.34
N LEU A 59 7.91 -4.21 -12.96
CA LEU A 59 6.84 -3.49 -12.28
C LEU A 59 6.14 -4.32 -11.19
N PRO A 60 5.75 -5.60 -11.41
CA PRO A 60 5.12 -6.40 -10.36
C PRO A 60 6.01 -6.56 -9.13
N TRP A 61 7.32 -6.73 -9.33
CA TRP A 61 8.31 -6.88 -8.25
C TRP A 61 8.48 -5.61 -7.44
N VAL A 62 8.55 -4.46 -8.13
CA VAL A 62 8.65 -3.15 -7.46
C VAL A 62 7.38 -2.85 -6.67
N LEU A 63 6.20 -3.13 -7.24
CA LEU A 63 4.93 -2.94 -6.54
C LEU A 63 4.78 -3.88 -5.35
N LEU A 64 5.26 -5.14 -5.47
CA LEU A 64 5.29 -6.09 -4.38
C LEU A 64 6.12 -5.52 -3.22
N GLY A 65 7.37 -5.12 -3.49
CA GLY A 65 8.25 -4.54 -2.48
C GLY A 65 7.63 -3.33 -1.79
N ILE A 66 7.04 -2.38 -2.55
CA ILE A 66 6.40 -1.20 -1.96
C ILE A 66 5.22 -1.57 -1.04
N ARG A 67 4.48 -2.64 -1.33
CA ARG A 67 3.30 -3.06 -0.55
C ARG A 67 3.67 -3.88 0.69
N THR A 68 4.80 -4.57 0.66
CA THR A 68 5.22 -5.50 1.70
C THR A 68 6.20 -4.88 2.67
N THR A 69 6.89 -3.79 2.30
CA THR A 69 7.74 -3.05 3.21
C THR A 69 6.92 -2.46 4.37
N PRO A 70 7.26 -2.77 5.64
CA PRO A 70 6.62 -2.14 6.78
C PRO A 70 6.98 -0.66 6.81
N LYS A 71 5.96 0.19 7.00
CA LYS A 71 6.18 1.63 7.09
C LYS A 71 6.41 2.00 8.55
N GLU A 72 7.55 2.62 8.83
CA GLU A 72 7.98 3.00 10.20
C GLU A 72 6.95 3.85 10.95
N ASP A 73 6.26 4.77 10.24
CA ASP A 73 5.20 5.61 10.83
C ASP A 73 4.00 4.80 11.35
N LEU A 74 3.72 3.67 10.71
CA LEU A 74 2.53 2.83 10.97
C LEU A 74 2.88 1.55 11.72
N GLN A 75 4.17 1.23 11.89
CA GLN A 75 4.66 -0.04 12.44
C GLN A 75 4.03 -1.27 11.77
N SER A 76 3.53 -1.13 10.53
CA SER A 76 2.80 -2.15 9.79
C SER A 76 2.94 -1.93 8.28
N SER A 77 2.81 -3.00 7.50
CA SER A 77 2.89 -2.95 6.03
C SER A 77 1.53 -2.71 5.39
N SER A 78 1.50 -2.20 4.15
CA SER A 78 0.24 -1.97 3.44
C SER A 78 -0.54 -3.27 3.24
N VAL A 79 0.17 -4.38 3.01
CA VAL A 79 -0.44 -5.70 2.86
C VAL A 79 -1.07 -6.20 4.17
N GLU A 80 -0.40 -5.99 5.29
CA GLU A 80 -0.92 -6.38 6.61
C GLU A 80 -2.13 -5.53 7.02
N LEU A 81 -2.15 -4.24 6.69
CA LEU A 81 -3.31 -3.38 6.97
C LEU A 81 -4.56 -3.79 6.17
N VAL A 82 -4.38 -4.23 4.92
CA VAL A 82 -5.48 -4.65 4.05
C VAL A 82 -6.01 -6.02 4.45
N TYR A 83 -5.13 -6.99 4.67
CA TYR A 83 -5.52 -8.37 4.93
C TYR A 83 -5.64 -8.71 6.42
N ARG A 84 -5.24 -7.79 7.32
CA ARG A 84 -5.23 -7.95 8.78
C ARG A 84 -4.47 -9.20 9.27
N GLN A 85 -3.53 -9.67 8.46
CA GLN A 85 -2.74 -10.86 8.73
C GLN A 85 -1.29 -10.67 8.25
N PRO A 86 -0.31 -11.29 8.92
CA PRO A 86 1.07 -11.31 8.44
C PRO A 86 1.15 -12.15 7.16
N LEU A 87 1.43 -11.51 6.02
CA LEU A 87 1.54 -12.19 4.74
C LEU A 87 2.98 -12.60 4.45
N ARG A 88 3.21 -13.86 4.08
CA ARG A 88 4.53 -14.36 3.66
C ARG A 88 4.83 -13.96 2.23
N VAL A 89 5.97 -13.32 2.01
CA VAL A 89 6.44 -12.95 0.67
C VAL A 89 7.48 -13.94 0.17
N PRO A 90 7.68 -14.08 -1.16
CA PRO A 90 8.72 -14.96 -1.73
C PRO A 90 10.13 -14.77 -1.12
N GLY A 91 10.46 -13.54 -0.68
CA GLY A 91 11.73 -13.23 -0.02
C GLY A 91 11.85 -13.75 1.42
N ASP A 92 10.74 -14.01 2.12
CA ASP A 92 10.75 -14.54 3.50
C ASP A 92 11.17 -16.02 3.55
N PHE A 93 11.02 -16.73 2.42
CA PHE A 93 11.40 -18.13 2.31
C PHE A 93 12.90 -18.32 2.08
N ILE A 94 13.63 -17.23 1.79
CA ILE A 94 15.08 -17.27 1.68
C ILE A 94 15.62 -17.15 3.12
N PRO A 95 16.17 -18.23 3.71
CA PRO A 95 16.78 -18.12 5.02
C PRO A 95 17.89 -17.08 4.93
N ASN A 96 17.89 -16.10 5.83
CA ASN A 96 19.07 -15.27 6.03
C ASN A 96 20.18 -16.25 6.42
N ALA A 97 21.15 -16.45 5.55
CA ALA A 97 22.37 -17.16 5.92
C ALA A 97 23.08 -16.27 6.95
N SER A 98 22.64 -16.35 8.21
CA SER A 98 23.46 -16.01 9.35
C SER A 98 24.67 -16.92 9.22
N VAL A 99 25.73 -16.40 8.61
CA VAL A 99 26.99 -17.09 8.43
C VAL A 99 27.40 -17.55 9.83
N PRO A 100 27.32 -18.85 10.19
CA PRO A 100 27.68 -19.29 11.53
C PRO A 100 29.17 -19.57 11.54
N TRP A 101 29.99 -18.66 11.01
CA TRP A 101 31.44 -18.82 11.08
C TRP A 101 31.99 -18.31 12.43
N SER A 102 31.20 -17.51 13.16
CA SER A 102 31.60 -16.95 14.46
C SER A 102 31.20 -17.81 15.67
N ALA A 103 30.60 -18.99 15.48
CA ALA A 103 30.16 -19.86 16.59
C ALA A 103 31.13 -21.01 16.94
N SER A 104 32.41 -20.93 16.55
CA SER A 104 33.40 -21.99 16.79
C SER A 104 34.57 -21.58 17.71
N SER A 105 34.45 -20.51 18.50
CA SER A 105 35.53 -20.09 19.40
C SER A 105 35.06 -19.70 20.80
N SER A 106 34.40 -20.60 21.51
CA SER A 106 34.44 -20.63 22.98
C SER A 106 33.83 -21.92 23.55
N ALA A 107 34.58 -23.01 23.53
CA ALA A 107 34.36 -24.11 24.46
C ALA A 107 35.30 -23.91 25.67
N PRO A 108 34.82 -23.95 26.93
CA PRO A 108 35.69 -23.96 28.10
C PRO A 108 36.17 -25.40 28.36
N PRO A 109 37.46 -25.65 28.64
CA PRO A 109 37.89 -26.94 29.15
C PRO A 109 37.55 -27.06 30.65
N THR A 110 36.82 -28.12 31.00
CA THR A 110 36.79 -28.71 32.35
C THR A 110 38.11 -29.36 32.70
#